data_AF-A0A7Y4SEU3-F1
#
_entry.id   AF-A0A7Y4SEU3-F1
#
_cell.length_a   1.000
_cell.length_b   1.000
_cell.length_c   1.000
_cell.angle_alpha   90.00
_cell.angle_beta   90.00
_cell.angle_gamma   90.00
#
_symmetry.space_group_name_H-M   'P 1'
#
loop_
_entity.id
_entity.type
_entity.pdbx_description
1 polymer ?
#
loop_
_entity_poly.entity_id
_entity_poly.type
_entity_poly.pdbx_seq_one_letter_code
_entity_poly.pdbx_strand_id
1 'polypeptide(L)' 'MSNNIDTNAKDIKANSDIKVTDEQRQHYIEIAAYNIAESKGFTGGCDLENWLAAEAEIDRLMAEGKL' A
#
# COMPACT_ATOMS: atom_id res chain seq x y z
N MET A 1 24.23 -27.63 -15.08
CA MET A 1 22.83 -27.37 -14.66
C MET A 1 22.74 -27.54 -13.16
N SER A 2 22.47 -26.44 -12.45
CA SER A 2 21.68 -26.32 -11.21
C SER A 2 22.07 -25.01 -10.51
N ASN A 3 21.21 -24.01 -10.65
CA ASN A 3 21.28 -22.74 -9.91
C ASN A 3 20.60 -22.98 -8.56
N ASN A 4 21.38 -23.04 -7.47
CA ASN A 4 20.82 -22.92 -6.13
C ASN A 4 21.17 -21.52 -5.65
N ILE A 5 20.21 -20.62 -5.84
CA ILE A 5 20.30 -19.26 -5.33
C ILE A 5 20.04 -19.39 -3.85
N ASP A 6 21.13 -19.46 -3.09
CA ASP A 6 21.13 -19.26 -1.65
C ASP A 6 20.72 -17.80 -1.38
N THR A 7 19.43 -17.49 -1.51
CA THR A 7 18.89 -16.25 -0.93
C THR A 7 18.77 -16.44 0.57
N ASN A 8 19.95 -16.41 1.19
CA ASN A 8 20.30 -15.73 2.41
C ASN A 8 19.11 -15.43 3.33
N ALA A 9 18.88 -16.34 4.27
CA ALA A 9 18.06 -16.17 5.46
C ALA A 9 18.61 -15.09 6.44
N LYS A 10 19.27 -14.03 5.92
CA LYS A 10 19.92 -12.96 6.68
C LYS A 10 19.28 -11.58 6.51
N ASP A 11 18.33 -11.43 5.60
CA ASP A 11 17.50 -10.23 5.44
C ASP A 11 16.07 -10.70 5.78
N ILE A 12 15.30 -10.30 6.79
CA ILE A 12 15.04 -8.96 7.33
C ILE A 12 14.56 -9.15 8.79
N LYS A 13 15.51 -9.26 9.72
CA LYS A 13 15.28 -8.96 11.13
C LYS A 13 15.89 -7.57 11.41
N ALA A 14 15.42 -6.58 10.67
CA ALA A 14 15.76 -5.16 10.76
C ALA A 14 14.61 -4.41 10.07
N ASN A 15 13.88 -3.46 10.63
CA ASN A 15 14.11 -2.53 11.72
C ASN A 15 12.72 -2.02 12.14
N SER A 16 12.51 -1.72 13.41
CA SER A 16 11.28 -1.17 14.01
C SER A 16 11.00 0.30 13.63
N ASP A 17 11.42 0.67 12.42
CA ASP A 17 11.23 1.97 11.75
C ASP A 17 10.92 1.67 10.28
N ILE A 18 9.80 0.97 10.02
CA ILE A 18 9.32 0.78 8.64
C ILE A 18 8.83 2.15 8.16
N LYS A 19 9.76 2.95 7.63
CA LYS A 19 9.39 4.10 6.81
C LYS A 19 8.78 3.54 5.54
N VAL A 20 7.46 3.59 5.45
CA VAL A 20 6.70 3.30 4.23
C VAL A 20 7.32 4.14 3.11
N THR A 21 7.81 3.49 2.07
CA THR A 21 8.37 4.18 0.89
C THR A 21 7.24 4.76 0.04
N ASP A 22 7.58 5.70 -0.85
CA ASP A 22 6.59 6.30 -1.75
C ASP A 22 5.92 5.24 -2.65
N GLU A 23 6.65 4.21 -3.07
CA GLU A 23 6.10 3.10 -3.86
C GLU A 23 5.10 2.27 -3.04
N GLN A 24 5.40 2.01 -1.77
CA GLN A 24 4.49 1.30 -0.86
C GLN A 24 3.23 2.14 -0.60
N ARG A 25 3.39 3.45 -0.40
CA ARG A 25 2.26 4.39 -0.28
C ARG A 25 1.36 4.31 -1.51
N GLN A 26 1.92 4.38 -2.72
CA GLN A 26 1.13 4.30 -3.95
C GLN A 26 0.36 2.98 -4.07
N HIS A 27 1.00 1.86 -3.71
CA HIS A 27 0.33 0.57 -3.69
C HIS A 27 -0.85 0.52 -2.69
N TYR A 28 -0.68 1.09 -1.49
CA TYR A 28 -1.77 1.15 -0.53
C TYR A 28 -2.92 2.05 -0.98
N ILE A 29 -2.61 3.17 -1.65
CA ILE A 29 -3.62 4.06 -2.21
C ILE A 29 -4.42 3.33 -3.30
N GLU A 30 -3.76 2.59 -4.18
CA GLU A 30 -4.40 1.78 -5.21
C GLU A 30 -5.38 0.76 -4.60
N ILE A 31 -4.92 -0.02 -3.61
CA ILE A 31 -5.76 -1.01 -2.92
C ILE A 31 -6.94 -0.35 -2.20
N ALA A 32 -6.71 0.77 -1.50
CA ALA A 32 -7.76 1.50 -0.81
C ALA A 32 -8.79 2.09 -1.79
N ALA A 33 -8.36 2.64 -2.92
CA ALA A 33 -9.24 3.18 -3.95
C ALA A 33 -10.12 2.07 -4.56
N TYR A 34 -9.54 0.90 -4.81
CA TYR A 34 -10.29 -0.28 -5.24
C TYR A 34 -11.36 -0.68 -4.22
N ASN A 35 -11.00 -0.78 -2.94
CA ASN A 35 -11.94 -1.14 -1.87
C ASN A 35 -13.07 -0.10 -1.72
N ILE A 36 -12.75 1.19 -1.86
CA ILE A 36 -13.78 2.25 -1.84
C ILE A 36 -14.72 2.10 -3.04
N ALA A 37 -14.19 1.88 -4.24
CA ALA A 37 -15.00 1.66 -5.43
C ALA A 37 -15.89 0.42 -5.26
N GLU A 38 -15.34 -0.69 -4.75
CA GLU A 38 -16.09 -1.92 -4.45
C GLU A 38 -17.21 -1.68 -3.44
N SER A 39 -16.94 -0.96 -2.34
CA SER A 39 -17.94 -0.63 -1.32
C SER A 39 -19.09 0.22 -1.85
N LYS A 40 -18.83 1.04 -2.88
CA LYS A 40 -19.80 1.88 -3.59
C LYS A 40 -20.43 1.18 -4.80
N GLY A 41 -20.15 -0.11 -5.01
CA GLY A 41 -20.66 -0.89 -6.13
C GLY A 41 -20.13 -0.44 -7.50
N PHE A 42 -18.91 0.09 -7.55
CA PHE A 42 -18.23 0.59 -8.75
C PHE A 42 -19.07 1.64 -9.52
N THR A 43 -19.57 2.62 -8.78
CA THR A 43 -20.30 3.75 -9.38
C THR A 43 -19.36 4.54 -10.31
N GLY A 44 -19.68 4.55 -11.60
CA GLY A 44 -18.89 5.25 -12.61
C GLY A 44 -18.83 6.76 -12.39
N GLY A 45 -17.69 7.36 -12.70
CA GLY A 45 -17.44 8.81 -12.52
C GLY A 45 -16.91 9.19 -11.14
N CYS A 46 -16.83 8.24 -10.20
CA CYS A 46 -16.25 8.45 -8.87
C CYS A 46 -14.79 8.01 -8.75
N ASP A 47 -14.12 7.60 -9.84
CA ASP A 47 -12.75 7.05 -9.78
C ASP A 47 -11.77 8.03 -9.16
N LEU A 48 -11.81 9.30 -9.59
CA LEU A 48 -10.97 10.36 -9.02
C LEU A 48 -11.31 10.64 -7.55
N GLU A 49 -12.59 10.66 -7.20
CA GLU A 49 -13.03 10.87 -5.82
C GLU A 49 -12.59 9.73 -4.89
N ASN A 50 -12.68 8.50 -5.38
CA ASN A 50 -12.27 7.31 -4.64
C ASN A 50 -10.74 7.29 -4.47
N TRP A 51 -9.99 7.73 -5.48
CA TRP A 51 -8.53 7.86 -5.39
C TRP A 51 -8.10 8.95 -4.40
N LEU A 52 -8.73 10.12 -4.44
CA LEU A 52 -8.47 11.20 -3.47
C LEU A 52 -8.82 10.79 -2.04
N ALA A 53 -9.95 10.08 -1.85
CA ALA A 53 -10.35 9.56 -0.55
C ALA A 53 -9.37 8.50 -0.02
N ALA A 54 -8.87 7.62 -0.90
CA ALA A 54 -7.86 6.64 -0.57
C ALA A 54 -6.53 7.29 -0.17
N GLU A 55 -6.07 8.29 -0.94
CA GLU A 55 -4.85 9.04 -0.64
C GLU A 55 -4.90 9.67 0.75
N ALA A 56 -5.98 10.39 1.07
CA ALA A 56 -6.16 11.02 2.38
C ALA A 56 -6.18 10.00 3.53
N GLU A 57 -6.78 8.83 3.32
CA GLU A 57 -6.84 7.78 4.35
C GLU A 57 -5.46 7.15 4.59
N ILE A 58 -4.73 6.80 3.53
CA ILE A 58 -3.37 6.25 3.65
C ILE A 58 -2.43 7.26 4.30
N ASP A 59 -2.48 8.53 3.89
CA ASP A 59 -1.66 9.59 4.49
C ASP A 59 -1.95 9.77 5.99
N ARG A 60 -3.23 9.68 6.38
CA ARG A 60 -3.62 9.69 7.79
C ARG A 60 -3.06 8.47 8.54
N LEU A 61 -3.20 7.27 8.00
CA LEU A 61 -2.68 6.05 8.62
C LEU A 61 -1.15 6.07 8.73
N MET A 62 -0.46 6.67 7.75
CA MET A 62 1.00 6.87 7.79
C MET A 62 1.38 7.85 8.91
N ALA A 63 0.67 8.98 9.02
CA ALA A 63 0.90 9.96 10.08
C ALA A 63 0.62 9.39 11.48
N GLU A 64 -0.35 8.49 11.60
CA GLU A 64 -0.70 7.80 12.84
C GLU A 64 0.19 6.57 13.14
N GLY A 65 1.04 6.14 12.19
CA GLY A 65 1.90 4.96 12.33
C GLY A 65 1.12 3.64 12.40
N LYS A 66 -0.03 3.56 11.72
CA LYS A 66 -0.97 2.42 11.73
C LYS A 66 -0.93 1.56 10.46
N LEU A 67 0.08 1.77 9.61
CA LEU A 67 0.33 1.00 8.38
C LEU A 67 1.30 -0.16 8.62
#